data_AF-A0A1C6I2M7-F1
#
_entry.id   AF-A0A1C6I2M7-F1
#
_cell.length_a   1.000
_cell.length_b   1.000
_cell.length_c   1.000
_cell.angle_alpha   90.00
_cell.angle_beta   90.00
_cell.angle_gamma   90.00
#
_symmetry.space_group_name_H-M   'P 1'
#
loop_
_entity.id
_entity.type
_entity.pdbx_description
1 polymer ?
#
loop_
_entity_poly.entity_id
_entity_poly.type
_entity_poly.pdbx_seq_one_letter_code
_entity_poly.pdbx_strand_id
1 'polypeptide(L)'
;MSIEQLDLLLCDTYQMDAWFPFGWKWKKELEKSSYSVWAIDELKRYIVGRLYPKKSGSVEDFIIFVGDFRRMMNQFSKINPDNNFMFSVAVGISTDVLDLLHAMK
;
A
#
# COMPACT_ATOMS: atom_id res chain seq x y z
N MET A 1 -16.54 -3.19 -5.94
CA MET A 1 -15.85 -2.58 -4.80
C MET A 1 -15.88 -1.07 -4.94
N SER A 2 -16.30 -0.35 -3.89
CA SER A 2 -16.20 1.11 -3.81
C SER A 2 -14.87 1.56 -3.20
N ILE A 3 -14.54 2.85 -3.32
CA ILE A 3 -13.34 3.42 -2.69
C ILE A 3 -13.43 3.30 -1.16
N GLU A 4 -14.61 3.48 -0.58
CA GLU A 4 -14.82 3.33 0.87
C GLU A 4 -14.60 1.89 1.33
N GLN A 5 -15.02 0.90 0.54
CA GLN A 5 -14.75 -0.51 0.84
C GLN A 5 -13.25 -0.84 0.79
N LEU A 6 -12.52 -0.27 -0.18
CA LEU A 6 -11.06 -0.38 -0.23
C LEU A 6 -10.43 0.29 1.01
N ASP A 7 -10.91 1.47 1.39
CA ASP A 7 -10.38 2.21 2.54
C ASP A 7 -10.54 1.43 3.85
N LEU A 8 -11.71 0.82 4.06
CA LEU A 8 -11.96 -0.06 5.21
C LEU A 8 -11.01 -1.26 5.22
N LEU A 9 -10.81 -1.92 4.06
CA LEU A 9 -9.89 -3.05 3.94
C LEU A 9 -8.46 -2.65 4.32
N LEU A 10 -8.02 -1.45 3.92
CA LEU A 10 -6.67 -0.93 4.22
C LEU A 10 -6.52 -0.46 5.67
N CYS A 11 -7.55 0.14 6.26
CA CYS A 11 -7.55 0.51 7.68
C CYS A 11 -7.43 -0.73 8.57
N ASP A 12 -8.25 -1.76 8.34
CA ASP A 12 -8.26 -2.98 9.16
C ASP A 12 -6.93 -3.76 9.11
N THR A 13 -6.20 -3.65 8.01
CA THR A 13 -4.92 -4.36 7.84
C THR A 13 -3.71 -3.62 8.39
N TYR A 14 -3.75 -2.29 8.47
CA TYR A 14 -2.53 -1.51 8.69
C TYR A 14 -2.63 -0.31 9.64
N GLN A 15 -3.82 0.09 10.08
CA GLN A 15 -3.94 0.99 11.24
C GLN A 15 -3.72 0.19 12.52
N MET A 16 -2.47 0.00 12.89
CA MET A 16 -2.12 -0.42 14.25
C MET A 16 -1.93 0.82 15.14
N ASP A 17 -2.56 0.80 16.32
CA ASP A 17 -2.29 1.74 17.41
C ASP A 17 -0.82 1.61 17.84
N ALA A 18 0.02 2.41 17.19
CA ALA A 18 1.47 2.36 17.31
C ALA A 18 1.95 2.95 18.64
N TRP A 19 1.75 2.25 19.76
CA TRP A 19 2.45 2.55 21.01
C TRP A 19 3.85 1.94 20.97
N PHE A 20 4.81 2.65 20.36
CA PHE A 20 6.20 2.18 20.32
C PHE A 20 6.96 2.62 21.57
N PRO A 21 7.64 1.71 22.29
CA PRO A 21 8.55 2.10 23.36
C PRO A 21 9.73 2.88 22.77
N PHE A 22 9.93 4.12 23.22
CA PHE A 22 11.03 4.99 22.79
C PHE A 22 12.39 4.28 22.97
N GLY A 23 13.08 3.97 21.87
CA GLY A 23 14.42 3.38 21.90
C GLY A 23 15.04 3.15 20.51
N TRP A 24 16.37 3.34 20.39
CA TRP A 24 17.13 3.23 19.13
C TRP A 24 17.01 1.84 18.47
N LYS A 25 16.74 0.79 19.26
CA LYS A 25 16.53 -0.58 18.78
C LYS A 25 15.36 -0.72 17.79
N TRP A 26 14.42 0.22 17.80
CA TRP A 26 13.21 0.19 16.97
C TRP A 26 13.26 1.13 15.76
N LYS A 27 14.39 1.80 15.50
CA LYS A 27 14.47 2.83 14.43
C LYS A 27 14.04 2.31 13.05
N LYS A 28 14.47 1.11 12.66
CA LYS A 28 14.09 0.49 11.38
C LYS A 28 12.62 0.06 11.33
N GLU A 29 12.07 -0.42 12.44
CA GLU A 29 10.66 -0.79 12.51
C GLU A 29 9.76 0.45 12.47
N LEU A 30 10.16 1.53 13.15
CA LEU A 30 9.49 2.84 13.07
C LEU A 30 9.51 3.40 11.64
N GLU A 31 10.66 3.32 10.98
CA GLU A 31 10.82 3.73 9.59
C GLU A 31 9.95 2.88 8.66
N LYS A 32 9.94 1.54 8.84
CA LYS A 32 9.06 0.63 8.11
C LYS A 32 7.59 0.97 8.31
N SER A 33 7.14 1.16 9.55
CA SER A 33 5.76 1.55 9.87
C SER A 33 5.38 2.88 9.22
N SER A 34 6.29 3.86 9.24
CA SER A 34 6.07 5.17 8.61
C SER A 34 5.91 5.01 7.10
N TYR A 35 6.74 4.18 6.46
CA TYR A 35 6.64 3.89 5.03
C TYR A 35 5.43 3.03 4.67
N SER A 36 4.97 2.15 5.57
CA SER A 36 3.73 1.40 5.37
C SER A 36 2.54 2.35 5.30
N VAL A 37 2.42 3.31 6.24
CA VAL A 37 1.37 4.33 6.22
C VAL A 37 1.43 5.16 4.93
N TRP A 38 2.63 5.63 4.57
CA TRP A 38 2.81 6.36 3.31
C TRP A 38 2.38 5.54 2.08
N ALA A 39 2.78 4.27 2.00
CA ALA A 39 2.49 3.40 0.87
C ALA A 39 0.99 3.17 0.67
N ILE A 40 0.24 3.07 1.76
CA ILE A 40 -1.22 2.90 1.75
C ILE A 40 -1.89 4.16 1.22
N ASP A 41 -1.51 5.32 1.74
CA ASP A 41 -2.01 6.62 1.28
C ASP A 41 -1.75 6.83 -0.21
N GLU A 42 -0.54 6.48 -0.65
CA GLU A 42 -0.14 6.62 -2.06
C GLU A 42 -0.88 5.62 -2.96
N LEU A 43 -1.04 4.37 -2.53
CA LEU A 43 -1.82 3.36 -3.24
C LEU A 43 -3.28 3.81 -3.40
N LYS A 44 -3.90 4.32 -2.34
CA LYS A 44 -5.27 4.85 -2.37
C LYS A 44 -5.39 5.98 -3.38
N ARG A 45 -4.49 6.98 -3.32
CA ARG A 45 -4.47 8.10 -4.28
C ARG A 45 -4.32 7.62 -5.71
N TYR A 46 -3.43 6.65 -5.95
CA TYR A 46 -3.23 6.06 -7.26
C TYR A 46 -4.50 5.40 -7.80
N ILE A 47 -5.17 4.57 -6.99
CA ILE A 47 -6.41 3.88 -7.39
C ILE A 47 -7.54 4.87 -7.65
N VAL A 48 -7.74 5.87 -6.76
CA VAL A 48 -8.75 6.92 -6.96
C VAL A 48 -8.50 7.68 -8.27
N GLY A 49 -7.25 8.02 -8.56
CA GLY A 49 -6.87 8.67 -9.82
C GLY A 49 -7.16 7.81 -11.06
N ARG A 50 -6.95 6.49 -10.98
CA ARG A 50 -7.21 5.56 -12.09
C ARG A 50 -8.70 5.27 -12.30
N LEU A 51 -9.50 5.33 -11.25
CA LEU A 51 -10.95 5.11 -11.31
C LEU A 51 -11.73 6.30 -11.85
N TYR A 52 -11.20 7.52 -11.71
CA TYR A 52 -11.89 8.75 -12.11
C TYR A 52 -12.41 8.68 -13.57
N PRO A 53 -13.66 9.13 -13.85
CA PRO A 53 -14.62 9.80 -12.95
C PRO A 53 -15.49 8.85 -12.11
N LYS A 54 -15.29 7.53 -12.23
CA LYS A 54 -16.06 6.55 -11.46
C LYS A 54 -15.58 6.52 -10.00
N LYS A 55 -16.49 6.17 -9.09
CA LYS A 55 -16.22 6.02 -7.64
C LYS A 55 -16.18 4.55 -7.18
N SER A 56 -16.37 3.61 -8.11
CA SER A 56 -16.39 2.18 -7.85
C SER A 56 -16.02 1.40 -9.11
N GLY A 57 -15.52 0.18 -8.93
CA GLY A 57 -15.15 -0.74 -9.99
C GLY A 57 -15.39 -2.20 -9.59
N SER A 58 -15.11 -3.13 -10.50
CA SER A 58 -15.08 -4.57 -10.20
C SER A 58 -13.84 -4.90 -9.35
N VAL A 59 -13.83 -6.02 -8.62
CA VAL A 59 -12.63 -6.46 -7.88
C VAL A 59 -11.44 -6.65 -8.84
N GLU A 60 -11.69 -7.10 -10.06
CA GLU A 60 -10.67 -7.28 -11.10
C GLU A 60 -10.01 -5.95 -11.51
N ASP A 61 -10.77 -4.85 -11.58
CA ASP A 61 -10.20 -3.51 -11.85
C ASP A 61 -9.19 -3.12 -10.75
N PHE A 62 -9.53 -3.39 -9.50
CA PHE A 62 -8.64 -3.10 -8.36
C PHE A 62 -7.40 -3.99 -8.38
N ILE A 63 -7.53 -5.28 -8.71
CA ILE A 63 -6.39 -6.19 -8.90
C ILE A 63 -5.42 -5.64 -9.94
N ILE A 64 -5.93 -5.16 -11.08
CA ILE A 64 -5.10 -4.56 -12.12
C ILE A 64 -4.38 -3.31 -11.60
N PHE A 65 -5.11 -2.40 -10.93
CA PHE A 65 -4.52 -1.15 -10.44
C PHE A 65 -3.47 -1.36 -9.34
N VAL A 66 -3.73 -2.22 -8.38
CA VAL A 66 -2.75 -2.56 -7.33
C VAL A 66 -1.55 -3.28 -7.95
N GLY A 67 -1.78 -4.14 -8.95
CA GLY A 67 -0.72 -4.81 -9.70
C GLY A 67 0.21 -3.84 -10.44
N ASP A 68 -0.35 -2.85 -11.13
CA ASP A 68 0.40 -1.79 -11.82
C ASP A 68 1.19 -0.94 -10.82
N PHE A 69 0.56 -0.53 -9.72
CA PHE A 69 1.22 0.20 -8.65
C PHE A 69 2.40 -0.58 -8.06
N ARG A 70 2.22 -1.86 -7.74
CA ARG A 70 3.29 -2.73 -7.23
C ARG A 70 4.47 -2.80 -8.20
N ARG A 71 4.20 -2.94 -9.50
CA ARG A 71 5.24 -2.98 -10.54
C ARG A 71 6.03 -1.67 -10.58
N MET A 72 5.35 -0.53 -10.51
CA MET A 72 5.97 0.79 -10.47
C MET A 72 6.84 0.97 -9.22
N MET A 73 6.35 0.60 -8.02
CA MET A 73 7.15 0.67 -6.79
C MET A 73 8.38 -0.26 -6.84
N ASN A 74 8.26 -1.44 -7.44
CA ASN A 74 9.38 -2.36 -7.64
C ASN A 74 10.42 -1.83 -8.65
N GLN A 75 10.04 -0.94 -9.57
CA GLN A 75 11.01 -0.24 -10.41
C GLN A 75 11.72 0.84 -9.62
N PHE A 76 10.99 1.67 -8.87
CA PHE A 76 11.58 2.72 -8.04
C PHE A 76 12.52 2.18 -6.97
N SER A 77 12.21 1.04 -6.35
CA SER A 77 13.10 0.41 -5.37
C SER A 77 14.45 -0.03 -5.95
N LYS A 78 14.59 -0.12 -7.27
CA LYS A 78 15.82 -0.54 -7.95
C LYS A 78 16.61 0.62 -8.54
N ILE A 79 16.04 1.82 -8.63
CA ILE A 79 16.67 2.97 -9.28
C ILE A 79 17.69 3.64 -8.36
N ASN A 80 17.29 3.95 -7.12
CA ASN A 80 18.15 4.66 -6.18
C ASN A 80 18.33 3.83 -4.89
N PRO A 81 19.57 3.42 -4.55
CA PRO A 81 19.85 2.70 -3.32
C PRO A 81 19.44 3.45 -2.04
N ASP A 82 19.47 4.78 -2.06
CA ASP A 82 19.25 5.60 -0.86
C ASP A 82 17.79 5.65 -0.41
N ASN A 83 16.84 5.43 -1.33
CA ASN A 83 15.40 5.45 -1.05
C ASN A 83 14.71 4.11 -1.36
N ASN A 84 15.49 3.07 -1.64
CA ASN A 84 14.97 1.77 -2.02
C ASN A 84 14.02 1.16 -0.97
N PHE A 85 14.23 1.47 0.31
CA PHE A 85 13.54 0.83 1.41
C PHE A 85 12.07 1.24 1.43
N MET A 86 11.79 2.53 1.29
CA MET A 86 10.44 3.08 1.19
C MET A 86 9.62 2.41 0.08
N PHE A 87 10.21 2.27 -1.12
CA PHE A 87 9.57 1.62 -2.25
C PHE A 87 9.45 0.10 -2.06
N SER A 88 10.42 -0.54 -1.41
CA SER A 88 10.35 -1.97 -1.09
C SER A 88 9.24 -2.29 -0.10
N VAL A 89 9.02 -1.40 0.88
CA VAL A 89 7.87 -1.48 1.79
C VAL A 89 6.57 -1.36 1.00
N ALA A 90 6.46 -0.40 0.07
CA ALA A 90 5.27 -0.26 -0.77
C ALA A 90 5.00 -1.50 -1.66
N VAL A 91 6.05 -2.17 -2.15
CA VAL A 91 5.90 -3.46 -2.86
C VAL A 91 5.31 -4.53 -1.95
N GLY A 92 5.78 -4.63 -0.71
CA GLY A 92 5.24 -5.56 0.30
C GLY A 92 3.76 -5.32 0.55
N ILE A 93 3.40 -4.09 0.94
CA ILE A 93 2.01 -3.68 1.17
C ILE A 93 1.11 -4.00 -0.02
N SER A 94 1.56 -3.67 -1.23
CA SER A 94 0.76 -3.91 -2.45
C SER A 94 0.63 -5.41 -2.77
N THR A 95 1.57 -6.24 -2.32
CA THR A 95 1.49 -7.70 -2.47
C THR A 95 0.42 -8.25 -1.55
N ASP A 96 0.45 -7.86 -0.27
CA ASP A 96 -0.53 -8.27 0.73
C ASP A 96 -1.95 -7.85 0.32
N VAL A 97 -2.12 -6.62 -0.21
CA VAL A 97 -3.42 -6.14 -0.73
C VAL A 97 -3.88 -6.96 -1.95
N LEU A 98 -2.97 -7.34 -2.85
CA LEU A 98 -3.32 -8.21 -3.98
C LEU A 98 -3.81 -9.58 -3.51
N ASP A 99 -3.14 -10.16 -2.52
CA ASP A 99 -3.52 -11.46 -1.97
C ASP A 99 -4.94 -11.40 -1.37
N LEU A 100 -5.27 -10.32 -0.66
CA LEU A 100 -6.62 -10.07 -0.14
C LEU A 100 -7.64 -9.92 -1.27
N LEU A 101 -7.36 -9.10 -2.28
CA LEU A 101 -8.27 -8.91 -3.41
C LEU A 101 -8.49 -10.21 -4.21
N HIS A 102 -7.45 -11.02 -4.36
CA HIS A 102 -7.56 -12.35 -4.97
C HIS A 102 -8.40 -13.31 -4.14
N ALA A 103 -8.33 -13.24 -2.81
CA ALA A 103 -9.17 -14.04 -1.91
C ALA A 103 -10.66 -13.61 -1.93
N MET A 104 -10.95 -12.38 -2.36
CA MET A 104 -12.32 -11.86 -2.51
C MET A 104 -12.97 -12.22 -3.85
N LYS A 105 -12.23 -12.82 -4.78
CA LYS A 105 -12.73 -13.26 -6.09
C LYS A 105 -13.56 -14.53 -5.97
#